data_AF-A0A353LWE5-F1
#
_entry.id   AF-A0A353LWE5-F1
#
_cell.length_a   1.000
_cell.length_b   1.000
_cell.length_c   1.000
_cell.angle_alpha   90.00
_cell.angle_beta   90.00
_cell.angle_gamma   90.00
#
_symmetry.space_group_name_H-M   'P 1'
#
loop_
_entity.id
_entity.type
_entity.pdbx_description
1 polymer ?
#
loop_
_entity_poly.entity_id
_entity_poly.type
_entity_poly.pdbx_seq_one_letter_code
_entity_poly.pdbx_strand_id
1 'polypeptide(L)'
;KGGVGKSLVTSMLAVTMQRMGYHAGILDADVTGPSIPKAFGLTGKAKGNELGLYPVKTRTGIDIMSINLLLDDGTDPVVWRGPLIAGMV
;
A
#
# COMPACT_ATOMS: atom_id res chain seq x y z
N LYS A 1 -12.81 -13.67 4.93
CA LYS A 1 -13.95 -12.72 5.05
C LYS A 1 -13.43 -11.29 4.85
N GLY A 2 -13.78 -10.65 3.74
CA GLY A 2 -13.50 -9.23 3.49
C GLY A 2 -14.52 -8.31 4.17
N GLY A 3 -14.25 -7.00 4.20
CA GLY A 3 -15.27 -5.98 4.54
C GLY A 3 -15.40 -5.54 6.00
N VAL A 4 -14.59 -6.05 6.94
CA VAL A 4 -14.65 -5.64 8.37
C VAL A 4 -14.04 -4.25 8.67
N GLY A 5 -13.66 -3.48 7.64
CA GLY A 5 -13.14 -2.12 7.81
C GLY A 5 -11.66 -1.98 8.17
N LYS A 6 -10.84 -3.04 8.03
CA LYS A 6 -9.39 -3.01 8.37
C LYS A 6 -8.67 -1.82 7.72
N SER A 7 -8.81 -1.65 6.40
CA SER A 7 -8.14 -0.57 5.66
C SER A 7 -8.59 0.81 6.11
N LEU A 8 -9.86 0.97 6.50
CA LEU A 8 -10.38 2.21 7.04
C LEU A 8 -9.74 2.53 8.39
N VAL A 9 -9.71 1.55 9.31
CA VAL A 9 -9.09 1.71 10.63
C VAL A 9 -7.60 2.04 10.50
N THR A 10 -6.86 1.32 9.66
CA THR A 10 -5.44 1.59 9.38
C THR A 10 -5.22 3.00 8.83
N SER A 11 -6.05 3.43 7.88
CA SER A 11 -5.93 4.77 7.28
C SER A 11 -6.18 5.87 8.32
N MET A 12 -7.21 5.73 9.15
CA MET A 12 -7.53 6.70 10.20
C MET A 12 -6.43 6.75 11.27
N LEU A 13 -5.85 5.60 11.63
CA LEU A 13 -4.75 5.54 12.58
C LEU A 13 -3.53 6.30 12.05
N ALA A 14 -3.13 6.07 10.80
CA ALA A 14 -2.01 6.78 10.18
C ALA A 14 -2.24 8.30 10.12
N VAL A 15 -3.45 8.73 9.76
CA VAL A 15 -3.83 10.16 9.78
C VAL A 15 -3.72 10.74 11.18
N THR A 16 -4.16 9.99 12.21
CA THR A 16 -4.10 10.43 13.60
C THR A 16 -2.66 10.56 14.07
N MET A 17 -1.81 9.57 13.81
CA MET A 17 -0.38 9.60 14.11
C MET A 17 0.31 10.80 13.44
N GLN A 18 0.03 11.04 12.16
CA GLN A 18 0.57 12.20 11.44
C GLN A 18 0.15 13.53 12.07
N ARG A 19 -1.12 13.67 12.50
CA ARG A 19 -1.63 14.87 13.18
C ARG A 19 -1.00 15.08 14.56
N MET A 20 -0.60 14.01 15.23
CA MET A 20 0.13 14.06 16.49
C MET A 20 1.62 14.41 16.32
N GLY A 21 2.09 14.62 15.09
CA GLY A 21 3.47 14.98 14.79
C GLY A 21 4.41 13.79 14.59
N TYR A 22 3.90 12.55 14.60
CA TYR A 22 4.69 11.38 14.24
C TYR A 22 4.85 11.26 12.73
N HIS A 23 5.93 10.63 12.30
CA HIS A 23 6.10 10.21 10.92
C HIS A 23 5.37 8.88 10.68
N ALA A 24 4.20 8.92 10.04
CA ALA A 24 3.40 7.74 9.78
C ALA A 24 3.70 7.09 8.42
N GLY A 25 3.75 5.75 8.41
CA GLY A 25 3.85 4.95 7.20
C GLY A 25 2.86 3.78 7.20
N ILE A 26 2.37 3.40 6.02
CA ILE A 26 1.52 2.21 5.83
C ILE A 26 2.18 1.29 4.78
N LEU A 27 2.32 0.01 5.13
CA LEU A 27 2.66 -1.07 4.22
C LEU A 27 1.44 -2.00 4.08
N ASP A 28 0.90 -2.08 2.87
CA ASP A 28 -0.35 -2.80 2.56
C ASP A 28 -0.10 -3.95 1.59
N ALA A 29 -0.33 -5.18 2.04
CA ALA A 29 -0.20 -6.38 1.23
C ALA A 29 -1.55 -6.94 0.75
N ASP A 30 -2.67 -6.23 0.99
CA ASP A 30 -4.01 -6.71 0.60
C ASP A 30 -4.30 -6.39 -0.88
N VAL A 31 -4.44 -7.46 -1.67
CA VAL A 31 -4.77 -7.40 -3.10
C VAL A 31 -6.28 -7.40 -3.34
N THR A 32 -7.09 -7.80 -2.34
CA THR A 32 -8.48 -8.25 -2.57
C THR A 32 -9.57 -7.35 -2.00
N GLY A 33 -9.37 -6.02 -1.99
CA GLY A 33 -10.38 -5.07 -1.50
C GLY A 33 -10.13 -3.61 -1.85
N PRO A 34 -11.01 -2.67 -1.42
CA PRO A 34 -10.72 -1.24 -1.52
C PRO A 34 -9.40 -0.94 -0.80
N SER A 35 -8.42 -0.54 -1.59
CA SER A 35 -7.02 -0.48 -1.17
C SER A 35 -6.72 0.76 -0.34
N ILE A 36 -5.69 0.69 0.51
CA ILE A 36 -5.17 1.87 1.23
C ILE A 36 -4.88 3.02 0.26
N PRO A 37 -4.17 2.83 -0.87
CA PRO A 37 -3.98 3.88 -1.89
C PRO A 37 -5.26 4.60 -2.28
N LYS A 38 -6.35 3.85 -2.53
CA LYS A 38 -7.65 4.41 -2.91
C LYS A 38 -8.26 5.28 -1.81
N ALA A 39 -8.13 4.89 -0.54
CA ALA A 39 -8.61 5.68 0.60
C ALA A 39 -7.90 7.04 0.71
N PHE A 40 -6.65 7.13 0.25
CA PHE A 40 -5.87 8.36 0.21
C PHE A 40 -5.93 9.09 -1.14
N GLY A 41 -6.72 8.60 -2.10
CA GLY A 41 -6.83 9.19 -3.43
C GLY A 41 -5.56 9.09 -4.27
N LEU A 42 -4.68 8.12 -3.99
CA LEU A 42 -3.46 7.90 -4.73
C LEU A 42 -3.75 7.12 -6.02
N THR A 43 -3.34 7.67 -7.16
CA THR A 43 -3.57 7.11 -8.50
C THR A 43 -2.28 6.81 -9.26
N GLY A 44 -1.12 7.02 -8.63
CA GLY A 44 0.19 6.78 -9.23
C GLY A 44 0.75 5.40 -8.94
N LYS A 45 1.76 4.98 -9.70
CA LYS A 45 2.54 3.77 -9.43
C LYS A 45 3.70 4.06 -8.49
N ALA A 46 4.04 3.10 -7.65
CA ALA A 46 5.28 3.17 -6.88
C ALA A 46 6.47 3.16 -7.85
N LYS A 47 7.45 4.01 -7.57
CA LYS A 47 8.71 4.07 -8.33
C LYS A 47 9.79 3.37 -7.52
N GLY A 48 10.87 2.99 -8.16
CA GLY A 48 12.02 2.38 -7.49
C GLY A 48 13.29 2.55 -8.27
N ASN A 49 14.39 2.09 -7.67
CA ASN A 49 15.69 1.95 -8.29
C ASN A 49 16.27 0.56 -7.98
N GLU A 50 17.54 0.34 -8.28
CA GLU A 50 18.25 -0.92 -8.02
C GLU A 50 18.27 -1.34 -6.54
N LEU A 51 18.07 -0.39 -5.61
CA LEU A 51 18.06 -0.63 -4.17
C LEU A 51 16.67 -0.92 -3.60
N GLY A 52 15.60 -0.70 -4.39
CA GLY A 52 14.24 -1.03 -3.99
C GLY A 52 13.19 0.01 -4.39
N LEU A 53 12.01 -0.13 -3.79
CA LEU A 53 10.83 0.68 -4.08
C LEU A 53 10.70 1.87 -3.11
N TYR A 54 10.32 3.02 -3.64
CA TYR A 54 10.01 4.23 -2.90
C TYR A 54 8.51 4.29 -2.57
N PRO A 55 8.15 4.64 -1.31
CA PRO A 55 6.75 4.84 -0.95
C PRO A 55 6.16 6.05 -1.69
N VAL A 56 4.86 5.96 -1.97
CA VAL A 56 4.09 7.09 -2.47
C VAL A 56 3.64 7.93 -1.28
N LYS A 57 3.97 9.23 -1.30
CA LYS A 57 3.58 10.16 -0.25
C LYS A 57 2.18 10.71 -0.48
N THR A 58 1.38 10.75 0.58
CA THR A 58 0.12 11.50 0.58
C THR A 58 0.39 13.01 0.66
N ARG A 59 -0.64 13.82 0.39
CA ARG A 59 -0.56 15.29 0.53
C ARG A 59 -0.16 15.74 1.94
N THR A 60 -0.47 14.93 2.96
CA THR A 60 -0.12 15.22 4.36
C THR A 60 1.22 14.62 4.80
N GLY A 61 1.97 14.01 3.88
CA GLY A 61 3.30 13.47 4.14
C GLY A 61 3.34 12.04 4.70
N ILE A 62 2.23 11.29 4.65
CA ILE A 62 2.19 9.88 5.07
C ILE A 62 2.80 9.04 3.95
N ASP A 63 3.73 8.15 4.30
CA ASP A 63 4.34 7.21 3.35
C ASP A 63 3.45 5.99 3.15
N ILE A 64 3.13 5.65 1.90
CA ILE A 64 2.28 4.50 1.57
C ILE A 64 2.99 3.61 0.56
N MET A 65 3.12 2.33 0.90
CA MET A 65 3.49 1.27 -0.03
C MET A 65 2.38 0.22 -0.04
N SER A 66 1.96 -0.20 -1.24
CA SER A 66 0.93 -1.22 -1.41
C SER A 66 1.19 -2.02 -2.67
N ILE A 67 0.83 -3.31 -2.68
CA ILE A 67 0.89 -4.14 -3.88
C ILE A 67 0.06 -3.52 -5.02
N ASN A 68 -1.06 -2.87 -4.69
CA ASN A 68 -1.93 -2.21 -5.68
C ASN A 68 -1.26 -1.01 -6.38
N LEU A 69 -0.16 -0.47 -5.83
CA LEU A 69 0.63 0.58 -6.48
C LEU A 69 1.65 0.01 -7.48
N LEU A 70 1.82 -1.30 -7.54
CA LEU A 70 2.75 -2.00 -8.44
C LEU A 70 2.06 -2.57 -9.67
N LEU A 71 0.71 -2.62 -9.67
CA LEU A 71 -0.07 -3.16 -10.77
C LEU A 71 -0.37 -2.09 -11.83
N ASP A 72 -0.58 -2.54 -13.07
CA ASP A 72 -0.96 -1.65 -14.17
C ASP A 72 -2.44 -1.25 -14.05
N ASP A 73 -3.31 -2.21 -13.72
CA ASP A 73 -4.69 -2.01 -13.27
C ASP A 73 -4.88 -2.57 -11.86
N GLY A 74 -5.57 -1.84 -10.97
CA GLY A 74 -5.86 -2.29 -9.61
C GLY A 74 -6.83 -3.48 -9.53
N THR A 75 -7.37 -3.93 -10.65
CA THR A 75 -8.17 -5.15 -10.77
C THR A 75 -7.41 -6.30 -11.44
N ASP A 76 -6.16 -6.08 -11.86
CA ASP A 76 -5.36 -7.12 -12.50
C ASP A 76 -5.16 -8.30 -11.55
N PRO A 77 -5.44 -9.54 -12.01
CA PRO A 77 -5.24 -10.72 -11.19
C PRO A 77 -3.74 -10.90 -10.92
N VAL A 78 -3.35 -10.76 -9.66
CA VAL A 78 -1.98 -11.08 -9.22
C VAL A 78 -1.82 -12.60 -9.26
N VAL A 79 -1.17 -13.10 -10.31
CA VAL A 79 -0.80 -14.53 -10.39
C VAL A 79 0.39 -14.77 -9.48
N TRP A 80 0.10 -15.14 -8.23
CA TRP A 80 1.10 -15.69 -7.32
C TRP A 80 1.51 -17.08 -7.82
N ARG A 81 2.40 -17.16 -8.82
CA ARG A 81 3.03 -18.43 -9.17
C ARG A 81 3.84 -18.87 -7.95
N GLY A 82 3.42 -19.98 -7.35
CA GLY A 82 3.87 -20.48 -6.03
C GLY A 82 5.37 -20.53 -5.73
N PRO A 83 6.33 -20.53 -6.68
CA PRO A 83 7.75 -20.62 -6.33
C PRO A 83 8.56 -19.32 -6.45
N LEU A 84 7.97 -18.12 -6.31
CA LEU A 84 8.78 -16.89 -6.08
C LEU A 84 9.22 -16.71 -4.62
N ILE A 85 8.72 -17.54 -3.70
CA ILE A 85 9.17 -17.59 -2.29
C ILE A 85 10.45 -18.43 -2.14
N ALA A 86 10.76 -19.31 -3.10
CA ALA A 86 11.92 -20.21 -3.03
C ALA A 86 13.24 -19.60 -3.58
N GLY A 87 13.18 -18.38 -4.13
CA GLY A 87 14.36 -17.68 -4.69
C GLY A 87 14.87 -16.51 -3.86
N MET A 88 14.26 -16.23 -2.70
CA MET A 88 14.80 -15.29 -1.71
C MET A 88 15.43 -16.09 -0.56
N VAL A 89 16.54 -16.77 -0.87
CA VAL A 89 17.59 -17.14 0.09
C VAL A 89 18.91 -16.73 -0.54
#